data_AF-A0A4R7FZW7-F1
#
_entry.id   AF-A0A4R7FZW7-F1
#
_cell.length_a   1.000
_cell.length_b   1.000
_cell.length_c   1.000
_cell.angle_alpha   90.00
_cell.angle_beta   90.00
_cell.angle_gamma   90.00
#
_symmetry.space_group_name_H-M   'P 1'
#
loop_
_entity.id
_entity.type
_entity.pdbx_description
1 polymer ?
#
loop_
_entity_poly.entity_id
_entity_poly.type
_entity_poly.pdbx_seq_one_letter_code
_entity_poly.pdbx_strand_id
1 'polypeptide(L)'
;MFRTLHDRPCTSPATRFALHKSVLPTAGLLALCLASAAAQSQTITYTPTTPQVAPDVVPAGVGAIRVIVTGGAGGAGSYDGVPGGRGAAGTQVEAIVRVQPGQTITAIAAGGGQGGATYARDADLTGGPGGSGQGAGGDGAARNVGFISAGAGGGGGASFLNVGGAWVRAGGGGGGGGDSFRAPQVADASAVALFTAEAVACAVPASGEPGLRGTVDGGGGGGGGGGYLGAVGTGGNFGQDGGPSAEPGGMGGSCTLSAGSNTISNPTASVPGAPTAPVGITDPATNGIDGLVSFEYIFQPTVTIACDPSALTDSAGQQAVCTVTASTAAPSGGLSVPFSISAADPQYSTQNCSSPVVIPEGATQAPACTIIANDNQVAGEAAVTVSLQISDSDDYLTGTPAEASVVISDNDSNTGTPVATPQAVPSLSGWASLLLTGVLACLAWMRRKTIMGR
;
A
#
# COMPACT_ATOMS: atom_id res chain seq x y z
N MET A 1 13.90 -18.44 65.46
CA MET A 1 13.49 -19.09 66.72
C MET A 1 12.11 -19.71 66.45
N PHE A 2 12.03 -21.06 66.44
CA PHE A 2 10.87 -21.99 66.28
C PHE A 2 10.05 -21.95 64.96
N ARG A 3 10.14 -22.97 64.08
CA ARG A 3 9.45 -24.31 64.05
C ARG A 3 7.93 -24.15 63.82
N THR A 4 7.31 -24.78 62.81
CA THR A 4 7.13 -26.25 62.70
C THR A 4 6.87 -26.76 61.27
N LEU A 5 7.58 -27.84 60.94
CA LEU A 5 7.29 -28.83 59.89
C LEU A 5 6.05 -29.67 60.24
N HIS A 6 5.33 -30.18 59.23
CA HIS A 6 4.63 -31.47 59.31
C HIS A 6 4.83 -32.26 58.02
N ASP A 7 5.04 -33.55 58.21
CA ASP A 7 5.69 -34.52 57.34
C ASP A 7 4.76 -35.75 57.26
N ARG A 8 4.62 -36.34 56.05
CA ARG A 8 4.23 -37.76 55.72
C ARG A 8 2.75 -38.21 55.83
N PRO A 9 2.36 -39.40 55.28
CA PRO A 9 2.99 -40.30 54.29
C PRO A 9 2.06 -40.84 53.17
N CYS A 10 2.68 -41.58 52.24
CA CYS A 10 2.12 -42.48 51.23
C CYS A 10 1.05 -43.49 51.71
N THR A 11 0.09 -43.80 50.84
CA THR A 11 -0.43 -45.17 50.59
C THR A 11 -1.02 -45.27 49.18
N SER A 12 -0.51 -46.20 48.37
CA SER A 12 -1.25 -46.82 47.26
C SER A 12 -1.96 -48.08 47.80
N PRO A 13 -3.07 -48.47 47.17
CA PRO A 13 -3.11 -49.83 46.67
C PRO A 13 -3.60 -49.91 45.22
N ALA A 14 -3.03 -50.89 44.52
CA ALA A 14 -3.39 -51.29 43.19
C ALA A 14 -4.81 -51.88 43.14
N THR A 15 -5.58 -51.49 42.13
CA THR A 15 -6.77 -52.24 41.72
C THR A 15 -6.75 -52.39 40.20
N ARG A 16 -6.54 -53.64 39.76
CA ARG A 16 -6.74 -54.10 38.39
C ARG A 16 -8.21 -53.91 38.02
N PHE A 17 -8.50 -53.28 36.89
CA PHE A 17 -9.79 -53.45 36.22
C PHE A 17 -9.62 -53.65 34.72
N ALA A 18 -10.49 -54.54 34.23
CA ALA A 18 -10.51 -55.24 32.97
C ALA A 18 -10.39 -54.38 31.71
N LEU A 19 -9.67 -54.95 30.75
CA LEU A 19 -9.77 -54.69 29.32
C LEU A 19 -11.24 -54.88 28.87
N HIS A 20 -11.93 -53.81 28.50
CA HIS A 20 -13.08 -53.90 27.61
C HIS A 20 -12.75 -53.18 26.30
N LYS A 21 -12.59 -53.99 25.25
CA LYS A 21 -12.53 -53.54 23.87
C LYS A 21 -13.89 -52.94 23.50
N SER A 22 -13.94 -51.62 23.40
CA SER A 22 -15.06 -50.89 22.80
C SER A 22 -14.49 -50.06 21.65
N VAL A 23 -14.64 -50.60 20.44
CA VAL A 23 -14.38 -49.90 19.18
C VAL A 23 -15.50 -48.88 19.02
N LEU A 24 -15.24 -47.61 19.36
CA LEU A 24 -16.04 -46.49 18.87
C LEU A 24 -15.36 -45.92 17.62
N PRO A 25 -16.08 -45.73 16.50
CA PRO A 25 -15.57 -44.93 15.40
C PRO A 25 -15.62 -43.46 15.82
N THR A 26 -14.47 -42.88 16.13
CA THR A 26 -14.27 -41.44 16.27
C THR A 26 -14.40 -40.80 14.89
N ALA A 27 -15.63 -40.63 14.43
CA ALA A 27 -15.98 -39.59 13.47
C ALA A 27 -15.89 -38.25 14.22
N GLY A 28 -14.66 -37.76 14.40
CA GLY A 28 -14.39 -36.43 14.89
C GLY A 28 -14.89 -35.43 13.86
N LEU A 29 -16.11 -34.94 14.08
CA LEU A 29 -16.64 -33.73 13.50
C LEU A 29 -15.66 -32.59 13.87
N LEU A 30 -14.65 -32.37 13.04
CA LEU A 30 -13.89 -31.12 13.03
C LEU A 30 -14.80 -30.08 12.38
N ALA A 31 -15.85 -29.67 13.11
CA ALA A 31 -16.54 -28.43 12.86
C ALA A 31 -15.55 -27.32 13.20
N LEU A 32 -14.67 -27.02 12.25
CA LEU A 32 -13.90 -25.81 12.24
C LEU A 32 -14.96 -24.69 12.22
N CYS A 33 -15.20 -24.08 13.37
CA CYS A 33 -15.93 -22.83 13.46
C CYS A 33 -15.15 -21.84 12.60
N LEU A 34 -15.50 -21.74 11.32
CA LEU A 34 -15.34 -20.54 10.51
C LEU A 34 -16.24 -19.49 11.17
N ALA A 35 -15.80 -19.00 12.33
CA ALA A 35 -16.19 -17.69 12.76
C ALA A 35 -15.72 -16.77 11.65
N SER A 36 -16.66 -16.35 10.80
CA SER A 36 -16.50 -15.21 9.92
C SER A 36 -16.07 -14.06 10.82
N ALA A 37 -14.76 -13.89 10.95
CA ALA A 37 -14.17 -12.74 11.60
C ALA A 37 -14.61 -11.57 10.73
N ALA A 38 -15.70 -10.92 11.15
CA ALA A 38 -16.09 -9.65 10.58
C ALA A 38 -14.85 -8.77 10.74
N ALA A 39 -14.24 -8.40 9.61
CA ALA A 39 -13.10 -7.52 9.59
C ALA A 39 -13.56 -6.19 10.20
N GLN A 40 -13.31 -6.03 11.50
CA GLN A 40 -13.61 -4.79 12.17
C GLN A 40 -12.55 -3.80 11.73
N SER A 41 -13.02 -2.66 11.21
CA SER A 41 -12.17 -1.48 11.05
C SER A 41 -11.49 -1.22 12.40
N GLN A 42 -10.16 -1.15 12.37
CA GLN A 42 -9.34 -0.80 13.51
C GLN A 42 -8.74 0.57 13.24
N THR A 43 -9.00 1.52 14.14
CA THR A 43 -8.39 2.84 14.13
C THR A 43 -7.20 2.87 15.08
N ILE A 44 -6.07 3.40 14.62
CA ILE A 44 -4.86 3.57 15.42
C ILE A 44 -4.51 5.04 15.47
N THR A 45 -4.13 5.54 16.64
CA THR A 45 -3.89 6.96 16.89
C THR A 45 -2.57 7.17 17.62
N TYR A 46 -1.74 8.09 17.11
CA TYR A 46 -0.45 8.49 17.65
C TYR A 46 -0.54 9.95 18.12
N THR A 47 -0.04 10.20 19.33
CA THR A 47 0.10 11.55 19.90
C THR A 47 1.55 11.78 20.34
N PRO A 48 2.03 13.03 20.46
CA PRO A 48 3.44 13.31 20.74
C PRO A 48 3.94 12.75 22.08
N THR A 49 3.05 12.58 23.05
CA THR A 49 3.35 12.00 24.38
C THR A 49 3.38 10.47 24.39
N THR A 50 2.94 9.83 23.31
CA THR A 50 2.98 8.38 23.10
C THR A 50 3.76 8.06 21.82
N PRO A 51 5.10 8.27 21.81
CA PRO A 51 5.91 7.72 20.74
C PRO A 51 5.82 6.19 20.81
N GLN A 52 4.97 5.60 19.98
CA GLN A 52 5.03 4.17 19.68
C GLN A 52 6.30 3.97 18.85
N VAL A 53 7.40 3.68 19.53
CA VAL A 53 8.70 3.40 18.92
C VAL A 53 8.68 2.04 18.18
N ALA A 54 7.63 1.23 18.38
CA ALA A 54 7.44 0.00 17.64
C ALA A 54 6.70 0.30 16.32
N PRO A 55 7.30 -0.01 15.15
CA PRO A 55 6.59 0.06 13.90
C PRO A 55 5.36 -0.84 13.94
N ASP A 56 4.23 -0.32 13.47
CA ASP A 56 3.05 -1.16 13.24
C ASP A 56 3.23 -1.95 11.94
N VAL A 57 2.65 -3.14 11.85
CA VAL A 57 2.78 -4.01 10.67
C VAL A 57 1.41 -4.17 10.06
N VAL A 58 1.29 -3.84 8.77
CA VAL A 58 0.06 -3.98 7.99
C VAL A 58 -0.44 -5.43 8.08
N PRO A 59 -1.63 -5.67 8.66
CA PRO A 59 -2.18 -7.01 8.80
C PRO A 59 -2.48 -7.69 7.46
N ALA A 60 -2.64 -9.01 7.48
CA ALA A 60 -3.14 -9.75 6.33
C ALA A 60 -4.55 -9.28 5.92
N GLY A 61 -4.82 -9.18 4.62
CA GLY A 61 -6.10 -8.74 4.06
C GLY A 61 -6.32 -7.22 4.02
N VAL A 62 -5.37 -6.42 4.53
CA VAL A 62 -5.39 -4.96 4.41
C VAL A 62 -4.67 -4.57 3.12
N GLY A 63 -5.37 -3.87 2.23
CA GLY A 63 -4.80 -3.37 0.98
C GLY A 63 -4.71 -1.84 0.88
N ALA A 64 -5.36 -1.14 1.81
CA ALA A 64 -5.22 0.30 1.94
C ALA A 64 -5.37 0.75 3.40
N ILE A 65 -4.90 1.96 3.70
CA ILE A 65 -5.19 2.68 4.93
C ILE A 65 -5.76 4.05 4.61
N ARG A 66 -6.83 4.45 5.31
CA ARG A 66 -7.25 5.86 5.35
C ARG A 66 -6.43 6.54 6.43
N VAL A 67 -5.75 7.62 6.10
CA VAL A 67 -4.84 8.33 7.02
C VAL A 67 -5.29 9.77 7.24
N ILE A 68 -5.13 10.24 8.48
CA ILE A 68 -5.30 11.63 8.87
C ILE A 68 -4.05 12.06 9.63
N VAL A 69 -3.32 13.02 9.09
CA VAL A 69 -2.08 13.56 9.66
C VAL A 69 -2.29 15.03 9.96
N THR A 70 -2.11 15.46 11.21
CA THR A 70 -2.27 16.85 11.65
C THR A 70 -0.96 17.34 12.26
N GLY A 71 -0.41 18.44 11.75
CA GLY A 71 0.77 19.10 12.33
C GLY A 71 0.45 19.79 13.66
N GLY A 72 1.47 20.04 14.47
CA GLY A 72 1.30 20.81 15.71
C GLY A 72 0.93 22.26 15.41
N ALA A 73 0.10 22.88 16.26
CA ALA A 73 -0.17 24.31 16.19
C ALA A 73 0.97 25.14 16.80
N GLY A 74 1.10 26.40 16.40
CA GLY A 74 2.03 27.34 17.02
C GLY A 74 1.54 27.83 18.38
N GLY A 75 2.48 28.19 19.26
CA GLY A 75 2.19 28.82 20.54
C GLY A 75 1.85 30.29 20.38
N ALA A 76 1.11 30.85 21.34
CA ALA A 76 0.80 32.29 21.35
C ALA A 76 2.02 33.13 21.77
N GLY A 77 2.03 34.40 21.36
CA GLY A 77 2.93 35.40 21.92
C GLY A 77 2.51 35.79 23.34
N SER A 78 3.46 36.31 24.12
CA SER A 78 3.19 36.79 25.48
C SER A 78 2.74 38.25 25.51
N TYR A 79 2.41 38.72 26.71
CA TYR A 79 1.71 39.98 27.00
C TYR A 79 2.63 41.02 27.66
N ASP A 80 2.59 42.27 27.19
CA ASP A 80 3.16 43.44 27.88
C ASP A 80 2.17 44.63 27.95
N GLY A 81 0.98 44.37 28.48
CA GLY A 81 -0.09 45.36 28.56
C GLY A 81 -1.19 45.15 27.50
N VAL A 82 -0.89 44.47 26.39
CA VAL A 82 -1.85 44.02 25.38
C VAL A 82 -1.57 42.54 25.03
N PRO A 83 -2.61 41.73 24.69
CA PRO A 83 -2.38 40.35 24.26
C PRO A 83 -1.48 40.27 23.03
N GLY A 84 -0.47 39.40 23.09
CA GLY A 84 0.33 39.04 21.92
C GLY A 84 -0.49 38.31 20.85
N GLY A 85 0.12 38.10 19.69
CA GLY A 85 -0.53 37.42 18.56
C GLY A 85 -0.82 35.96 18.87
N ARG A 86 -1.89 35.42 18.30
CA ARG A 86 -2.17 33.98 18.37
C ARG A 86 -1.28 33.20 17.41
N GLY A 87 -0.88 32.00 17.82
CA GLY A 87 -0.27 31.02 16.92
C GLY A 87 -1.30 30.45 15.93
N ALA A 88 -0.83 29.99 14.77
CA ALA A 88 -1.66 29.37 13.76
C ALA A 88 -1.89 27.90 14.11
N ALA A 89 -3.02 27.36 13.66
CA ALA A 89 -3.23 25.91 13.63
C ALA A 89 -2.17 25.21 12.78
N GLY A 90 -1.94 23.92 13.01
CA GLY A 90 -1.25 23.08 12.04
C GLY A 90 -2.11 22.81 10.80
N THR A 91 -1.51 22.26 9.75
CA THR A 91 -2.27 21.71 8.63
C THR A 91 -2.73 20.29 8.98
N GLN A 92 -3.86 19.86 8.46
CA GLN A 92 -4.33 18.48 8.45
C GLN A 92 -4.31 17.95 7.01
N VAL A 93 -3.80 16.75 6.80
CA VAL A 93 -3.82 16.03 5.52
C VAL A 93 -4.61 14.74 5.70
N GLU A 94 -5.64 14.55 4.88
CA GLU A 94 -6.36 13.28 4.75
C GLU A 94 -6.00 12.64 3.41
N ALA A 95 -5.71 11.34 3.40
CA ALA A 95 -5.43 10.59 2.18
C ALA A 95 -5.78 9.09 2.34
N ILE A 96 -5.81 8.37 1.22
CA ILE A 96 -5.82 6.90 1.22
C ILE A 96 -4.47 6.43 0.68
N VAL A 97 -3.79 5.54 1.40
CA VAL A 97 -2.49 5.00 1.01
C VAL A 97 -2.65 3.51 0.75
N ARG A 98 -2.27 3.05 -0.45
CA ARG A 98 -2.17 1.61 -0.73
C ARG A 98 -1.05 0.98 0.08
N VAL A 99 -1.32 -0.21 0.58
CA VAL A 99 -0.37 -0.98 1.41
C VAL A 99 -0.41 -2.45 1.05
N GLN A 100 0.66 -3.15 1.40
CA GLN A 100 0.73 -4.60 1.29
C GLN A 100 0.85 -5.23 2.68
N PRO A 101 0.26 -6.41 2.91
CA PRO A 101 0.45 -7.16 4.14
C PRO A 101 1.92 -7.34 4.49
N GLY A 102 2.26 -7.13 5.76
CA GLY A 102 3.63 -7.24 6.27
C GLY A 102 4.47 -5.97 6.13
N GLN A 103 3.98 -4.92 5.46
CA GLN A 103 4.68 -3.64 5.43
C GLN A 103 4.69 -2.96 6.81
N THR A 104 5.76 -2.24 7.09
CA THR A 104 5.91 -1.44 8.30
C THR A 104 5.32 -0.04 8.12
N ILE A 105 4.50 0.39 9.08
CA ILE A 105 3.99 1.75 9.23
C ILE A 105 4.82 2.46 10.30
N THR A 106 5.37 3.62 9.94
CA THR A 106 6.03 4.54 10.86
C THR A 106 5.25 5.84 10.90
N ALA A 107 4.81 6.27 12.09
CA ALA A 107 4.06 7.51 12.27
C ALA A 107 4.65 8.31 13.43
N ILE A 108 4.74 9.63 13.26
CA ILE A 108 5.15 10.57 14.30
C ILE A 108 4.19 11.74 14.31
N ALA A 109 3.51 11.94 15.45
CA ALA A 109 2.78 13.17 15.74
C ALA A 109 3.75 14.21 16.31
N ALA A 110 3.70 15.43 15.77
CA ALA A 110 4.51 16.54 16.24
C ALA A 110 3.91 17.25 17.45
N GLY A 111 4.76 17.80 18.31
CA GLY A 111 4.33 18.65 19.41
C GLY A 111 3.86 20.03 18.93
N GLY A 112 2.96 20.64 19.70
CA GLY A 112 2.64 22.06 19.56
C GLY A 112 3.80 22.96 19.99
N GLY A 113 3.89 24.15 19.40
CA GLY A 113 4.84 25.19 19.82
C GLY A 113 4.49 25.72 21.20
N GLN A 114 5.48 26.02 22.03
CA GLN A 114 5.22 26.59 23.35
C GLN A 114 4.89 28.09 23.24
N GLY A 115 4.08 28.59 24.16
CA GLY A 115 3.84 30.02 24.29
C GLY A 115 5.09 30.79 24.75
N GLY A 116 5.16 32.09 24.42
CA GLY A 116 6.21 32.98 24.91
C GLY A 116 6.13 33.23 26.42
N ALA A 117 7.27 33.53 27.07
CA ALA A 117 7.28 33.81 28.50
C ALA A 117 6.66 35.20 28.83
N THR A 118 5.66 35.22 29.72
CA THR A 118 4.98 36.45 30.17
C THR A 118 5.67 37.06 31.41
N TYR A 119 5.91 38.37 31.41
CA TYR A 119 6.11 39.23 32.59
C TYR A 119 7.02 38.68 33.71
N ALA A 120 8.32 38.47 33.43
CA ALA A 120 9.34 38.29 34.47
C ALA A 120 10.25 39.52 34.52
N ARG A 121 10.18 40.28 35.63
CA ARG A 121 11.06 41.44 35.86
C ARG A 121 12.53 41.05 36.00
N ASP A 122 12.83 39.79 36.35
CA ASP A 122 14.17 39.37 36.81
C ASP A 122 14.76 38.13 36.08
N ALA A 123 14.17 37.65 34.99
CA ALA A 123 14.70 36.49 34.24
C ALA A 123 14.76 36.73 32.73
N ASP A 124 15.68 36.03 32.05
CA ASP A 124 15.77 35.92 30.60
C ASP A 124 14.43 35.44 30.03
N LEU A 125 13.58 36.36 29.59
CA LEU A 125 12.34 36.03 28.92
C LEU A 125 12.69 35.45 27.54
N THR A 126 12.76 34.12 27.48
CA THR A 126 12.95 33.36 26.25
C THR A 126 11.65 33.36 25.45
N GLY A 127 11.76 33.38 24.12
CA GLY A 127 10.62 32.99 23.30
C GLY A 127 10.28 31.52 23.55
N GLY A 128 9.04 31.15 23.23
CA GLY A 128 8.57 29.78 23.36
C GLY A 128 9.35 28.86 22.42
N PRO A 129 9.86 27.71 22.88
CA PRO A 129 10.51 26.77 21.99
C PRO A 129 9.52 26.21 20.96
N GLY A 130 10.04 25.89 19.77
CA GLY A 130 9.29 25.24 18.71
C GLY A 130 8.80 23.84 19.09
N GLY A 131 7.70 23.42 18.47
CA GLY A 131 7.13 22.09 18.63
C GLY A 131 8.06 21.00 18.11
N SER A 132 8.10 19.86 18.81
CA SER A 132 8.92 18.72 18.43
C SER A 132 8.40 18.00 17.17
N GLY A 133 9.23 17.19 16.52
CA GLY A 133 8.82 16.37 15.36
C GLY A 133 9.93 16.21 14.33
N GLN A 134 9.65 15.49 13.23
CA GLN A 134 10.54 15.47 12.07
C GLN A 134 10.22 16.66 11.18
N GLY A 135 10.82 17.79 11.51
CA GLY A 135 10.45 19.12 11.01
C GLY A 135 9.94 19.92 12.19
N ALA A 136 10.85 20.28 13.11
CA ALA A 136 10.49 20.99 14.32
C ALA A 136 9.98 22.40 13.99
N GLY A 137 9.16 22.99 14.85
CA GLY A 137 8.89 24.41 14.77
C GLY A 137 10.14 25.24 15.04
N GLY A 138 10.19 26.45 14.51
CA GLY A 138 11.17 27.45 14.90
C GLY A 138 10.85 28.02 16.28
N ASP A 139 11.88 28.35 17.04
CA ASP A 139 11.71 29.02 18.33
C ASP A 139 11.18 30.44 18.14
N GLY A 140 10.30 30.89 19.04
CA GLY A 140 9.94 32.29 19.14
C GLY A 140 11.14 33.15 19.54
N ALA A 141 11.18 34.39 19.11
CA ALA A 141 12.20 35.32 19.57
C ALA A 141 12.04 35.67 21.05
N ALA A 142 13.16 35.76 21.75
CA ALA A 142 13.23 36.37 23.08
C ALA A 142 13.03 37.89 22.99
N ARG A 143 12.75 38.52 24.13
CA ARG A 143 12.77 39.99 24.24
C ARG A 143 14.16 40.56 23.93
N ASN A 144 14.21 41.85 23.67
CA ASN A 144 15.47 42.57 23.65
C ASN A 144 15.96 42.94 25.07
N VAL A 145 17.27 43.09 25.24
CA VAL A 145 17.91 43.39 26.52
C VAL A 145 17.72 44.86 26.89
N GLY A 146 17.00 45.13 27.99
CA GLY A 146 16.95 46.46 28.62
C GLY A 146 15.63 46.85 29.25
N PHE A 147 14.52 46.23 28.84
CA PHE A 147 13.17 46.63 29.26
C PHE A 147 12.22 45.43 29.41
N ILE A 148 11.00 45.71 29.90
CA ILE A 148 9.95 44.72 30.05
C ILE A 148 9.33 44.56 28.66
N SER A 149 9.61 43.46 27.97
CA SER A 149 8.95 43.16 26.69
C SER A 149 8.59 41.68 26.61
N ALA A 150 7.59 41.37 25.79
CA ALA A 150 7.02 40.04 25.62
C ALA A 150 7.88 39.13 24.71
N GLY A 151 8.11 37.89 25.15
CA GLY A 151 8.59 36.82 24.28
C GLY A 151 7.53 36.34 23.28
N ALA A 152 7.97 35.89 22.11
CA ALA A 152 7.08 35.34 21.08
C ALA A 152 6.80 33.84 21.29
N GLY A 153 5.74 33.33 20.66
CA GLY A 153 5.46 31.90 20.63
C GLY A 153 6.31 31.14 19.62
N GLY A 154 6.61 29.87 19.92
CA GLY A 154 7.27 28.95 18.98
C GLY A 154 6.29 28.41 17.93
N GLY A 155 6.81 28.05 16.75
CA GLY A 155 6.02 27.35 15.73
C GLY A 155 5.72 25.91 16.15
N GLY A 156 4.68 25.30 15.60
CA GLY A 156 4.40 23.87 15.76
C GLY A 156 5.26 22.99 14.86
N GLY A 157 5.47 21.73 15.25
CA GLY A 157 6.21 20.77 14.43
C GLY A 157 5.37 20.10 13.34
N ALA A 158 6.03 19.43 12.40
CA ALA A 158 5.40 18.64 11.34
C ALA A 158 5.19 17.17 11.74
N SER A 159 3.97 16.69 11.52
CA SER A 159 3.61 15.28 11.70
C SER A 159 3.75 14.51 10.39
N PHE A 160 3.99 13.19 10.46
CA PHE A 160 4.01 12.36 9.26
C PHE A 160 3.59 10.90 9.50
N LEU A 161 3.25 10.24 8.40
CA LEU A 161 3.12 8.80 8.26
C LEU A 161 3.97 8.32 7.07
N ASN A 162 4.67 7.21 7.24
CA ASN A 162 5.40 6.48 6.20
C ASN A 162 4.97 5.02 6.19
N VAL A 163 4.67 4.48 5.01
CA VAL A 163 4.49 3.04 4.78
C VAL A 163 5.05 2.66 3.41
N GLY A 164 5.93 1.66 3.36
CA GLY A 164 6.53 1.21 2.10
C GLY A 164 7.31 2.29 1.34
N GLY A 165 7.75 3.35 2.01
CA GLY A 165 8.39 4.51 1.39
C GLY A 165 7.44 5.59 0.88
N ALA A 166 6.12 5.38 0.93
CA ALA A 166 5.14 6.42 0.68
C ALA A 166 5.01 7.34 1.90
N TRP A 167 4.89 8.66 1.68
CA TRP A 167 4.87 9.67 2.74
C TRP A 167 3.59 10.50 2.71
N VAL A 168 3.02 10.74 3.89
CA VAL A 168 2.00 11.75 4.12
C VAL A 168 2.48 12.66 5.25
N ARG A 169 2.61 13.96 4.99
CA ARG A 169 3.14 14.92 5.95
C ARG A 169 2.24 16.14 6.05
N ALA A 170 2.01 16.56 7.28
CA ALA A 170 1.29 17.77 7.60
C ALA A 170 2.20 18.78 8.32
N GLY A 171 2.31 19.97 7.75
CA GLY A 171 3.12 21.06 8.28
C GLY A 171 2.53 21.66 9.56
N GLY A 172 3.42 22.15 10.43
CA GLY A 172 3.05 22.83 11.66
C GLY A 172 2.63 24.28 11.45
N GLY A 173 1.89 24.83 12.41
CA GLY A 173 1.48 26.24 12.42
C GLY A 173 2.59 27.18 12.85
N GLY A 174 2.58 28.43 12.38
CA GLY A 174 3.49 29.47 12.88
C GLY A 174 3.12 29.96 14.27
N GLY A 175 4.11 30.37 15.07
CA GLY A 175 3.93 30.96 16.39
C GLY A 175 3.47 32.41 16.33
N GLY A 176 2.80 32.87 17.37
CA GLY A 176 2.34 34.26 17.49
C GLY A 176 3.46 35.22 17.87
N GLY A 177 3.43 36.44 17.31
CA GLY A 177 4.35 37.52 17.69
C GLY A 177 4.11 38.02 19.12
N GLY A 178 5.17 38.45 19.81
CA GLY A 178 5.07 39.08 21.12
C GLY A 178 4.45 40.47 21.04
N ASP A 179 3.76 40.90 22.10
CA ASP A 179 3.21 42.24 22.17
C ASP A 179 4.30 43.33 22.31
N SER A 180 3.97 44.57 21.93
CA SER A 180 4.79 45.76 22.14
C SER A 180 3.91 46.89 22.69
N PHE A 181 4.39 47.60 23.70
CA PHE A 181 3.59 48.61 24.37
C PHE A 181 3.18 49.72 23.40
N ARG A 182 1.86 50.02 23.36
CA ARG A 182 1.23 51.02 22.46
C ARG A 182 1.32 50.70 20.96
N ALA A 183 1.69 49.49 20.57
CA ALA A 183 1.54 49.06 19.19
C ALA A 183 0.06 48.76 18.87
N PRO A 184 -0.34 48.78 17.58
CA PRO A 184 -1.62 48.21 17.15
C PRO A 184 -1.73 46.74 17.56
N GLN A 185 -2.95 46.23 17.66
CA GLN A 185 -3.20 44.82 17.99
C GLN A 185 -2.39 43.90 17.07
N VAL A 186 -1.62 42.98 17.66
CA VAL A 186 -0.75 42.04 16.93
C VAL A 186 -1.57 41.19 15.96
N ALA A 187 -1.08 41.02 14.73
CA ALA A 187 -1.74 40.17 13.76
C ALA A 187 -1.68 38.69 14.21
N ASP A 188 -2.83 38.02 14.15
CA ASP A 188 -2.87 36.58 14.34
C ASP A 188 -2.14 35.87 13.19
N ALA A 189 -1.43 34.79 13.52
CA ALA A 189 -0.82 33.94 12.52
C ALA A 189 -1.90 33.37 11.60
N SER A 190 -1.82 33.70 10.32
CA SER A 190 -2.78 33.20 9.32
C SER A 190 -2.44 31.78 8.92
N ALA A 191 -3.48 30.94 8.90
CA ALA A 191 -3.35 29.57 8.51
C ALA A 191 -3.75 29.38 7.03
N VAL A 192 -2.77 29.17 6.14
CA VAL A 192 -3.00 28.76 4.74
C VAL A 192 -2.38 27.39 4.54
N ALA A 193 -3.20 26.39 4.25
CA ALA A 193 -2.73 25.04 3.94
C ALA A 193 -1.90 25.04 2.65
N LEU A 194 -0.57 25.14 2.79
CA LEU A 194 0.36 24.93 1.68
C LEU A 194 0.48 23.43 1.45
N PHE A 195 -0.05 22.94 0.33
CA PHE A 195 -0.07 21.51 0.02
C PHE A 195 0.54 21.23 -1.35
N THR A 196 1.39 20.20 -1.43
CA THR A 196 1.98 19.73 -2.68
C THR A 196 1.92 18.21 -2.74
N ALA A 197 1.12 17.69 -3.68
CA ALA A 197 1.09 16.25 -3.97
C ALA A 197 2.34 15.83 -4.74
N GLU A 198 2.81 14.61 -4.48
CA GLU A 198 3.98 14.00 -5.13
C GLU A 198 5.28 14.82 -5.02
N ALA A 199 5.47 15.48 -3.88
CA ALA A 199 6.68 16.24 -3.62
C ALA A 199 7.84 15.30 -3.25
N VAL A 200 8.88 15.22 -4.08
CA VAL A 200 10.09 14.41 -3.79
C VAL A 200 10.73 14.78 -2.45
N ALA A 201 10.67 16.07 -2.09
CA ALA A 201 11.19 16.58 -0.83
C ALA A 201 10.33 16.19 0.39
N CYS A 202 9.18 15.54 0.22
CA CYS A 202 8.27 15.21 1.32
C CYS A 202 8.91 14.27 2.36
N ALA A 203 9.84 13.42 1.93
CA ALA A 203 10.62 12.54 2.79
C ALA A 203 11.69 13.26 3.60
N VAL A 204 12.03 14.51 3.25
CA VAL A 204 13.12 15.27 3.88
C VAL A 204 12.51 16.33 4.81
N PRO A 205 12.49 16.08 6.13
CA PRO A 205 11.95 17.04 7.08
C PRO A 205 12.82 18.30 7.13
N ALA A 206 12.19 19.45 7.40
CA ALA A 206 12.91 20.69 7.64
C ALA A 206 12.23 21.50 8.74
N SER A 207 13.06 22.10 9.61
CA SER A 207 12.57 22.90 10.73
C SER A 207 12.12 24.29 10.28
N GLY A 208 11.12 24.83 10.95
CA GLY A 208 10.70 26.23 10.78
C GLY A 208 11.81 27.21 11.16
N GLU A 209 11.80 28.37 10.54
CA GLU A 209 12.76 29.43 10.84
C GLU A 209 12.49 30.03 12.23
N PRO A 210 13.53 30.39 13.00
CA PRO A 210 13.33 31.07 14.28
C PRO A 210 12.78 32.49 14.05
N GLY A 211 11.99 32.97 15.01
CA GLY A 211 11.55 34.36 15.03
C GLY A 211 12.73 35.34 15.19
N LEU A 212 12.60 36.53 14.60
CA LEU A 212 13.65 37.54 14.66
C LEU A 212 13.62 38.31 15.98
N ARG A 213 14.82 38.61 16.51
CA ARG A 213 15.02 39.42 17.71
C ARG A 213 15.27 40.88 17.32
N GLY A 214 14.61 41.80 18.02
CA GLY A 214 14.79 43.23 17.86
C GLY A 214 16.02 43.78 18.57
N THR A 215 16.48 44.96 18.13
CA THR A 215 17.53 45.75 18.80
C THR A 215 17.00 46.94 19.59
N VAL A 216 15.67 47.15 19.60
CA VAL A 216 15.00 48.17 20.43
C VAL A 216 13.95 47.51 21.33
N ASP A 217 13.34 48.29 22.23
CA ASP A 217 12.26 47.82 23.10
C ASP A 217 11.03 47.40 22.28
N GLY A 218 10.49 46.22 22.56
CA GLY A 218 9.36 45.63 21.84
C GLY A 218 9.34 44.10 21.84
N GLY A 219 8.29 43.56 21.25
CA GLY A 219 8.00 42.12 21.21
C GLY A 219 8.85 41.34 20.23
N GLY A 220 9.16 40.09 20.56
CA GLY A 220 9.85 39.18 19.63
C GLY A 220 8.95 38.72 18.48
N GLY A 221 9.52 38.40 17.31
CA GLY A 221 8.80 37.75 16.22
C GLY A 221 8.49 36.28 16.49
N GLY A 222 7.37 35.78 15.98
CA GLY A 222 6.94 34.39 16.16
C GLY A 222 7.80 33.38 15.40
N GLY A 223 7.93 32.16 15.90
CA GLY A 223 8.66 31.09 15.21
C GLY A 223 7.88 30.50 14.02
N GLY A 224 8.56 30.12 12.94
CA GLY A 224 7.94 29.47 11.78
C GLY A 224 7.52 28.02 12.05
N GLY A 225 6.47 27.55 11.39
CA GLY A 225 6.02 26.16 11.47
C GLY A 225 6.96 25.19 10.76
N GLY A 226 7.16 24.00 11.34
CA GLY A 226 7.94 22.94 10.72
C GLY A 226 7.26 22.33 9.48
N GLY A 227 8.05 21.85 8.52
CA GLY A 227 7.53 21.32 7.26
C GLY A 227 8.48 20.33 6.60
N TYR A 228 8.61 20.42 5.27
CA TYR A 228 9.57 19.66 4.49
C TYR A 228 10.57 20.59 3.78
N LEU A 229 11.67 20.04 3.29
CA LEU A 229 12.72 20.82 2.64
C LEU A 229 12.16 21.66 1.48
N GLY A 230 12.36 22.97 1.55
CA GLY A 230 11.86 23.94 0.55
C GLY A 230 10.47 24.50 0.85
N ALA A 231 9.80 24.04 1.91
CA ALA A 231 8.49 24.55 2.35
C ALA A 231 8.40 24.54 3.88
N VAL A 232 9.23 25.36 4.53
CA VAL A 232 9.15 25.62 5.98
C VAL A 232 8.51 26.98 6.24
N GLY A 233 7.94 27.15 7.43
CA GLY A 233 7.42 28.44 7.86
C GLY A 233 8.54 29.43 8.12
N THR A 234 8.35 30.66 7.65
CA THR A 234 9.26 31.78 7.90
C THR A 234 9.12 32.28 9.33
N GLY A 235 10.19 32.80 9.91
CA GLY A 235 10.14 33.49 11.20
C GLY A 235 9.47 34.86 11.05
N GLY A 236 8.71 35.28 12.06
CA GLY A 236 8.14 36.62 12.11
C GLY A 236 9.20 37.68 12.45
N ASN A 237 8.97 38.92 12.00
CA ASN A 237 9.72 40.09 12.43
C ASN A 237 9.38 40.51 13.87
N PHE A 238 10.32 41.17 14.54
CA PHE A 238 10.08 41.76 15.87
C PHE A 238 9.25 43.04 15.79
N GLY A 239 8.57 43.37 16.88
CA GLY A 239 7.83 44.62 17.08
C GLY A 239 8.64 45.67 17.84
N GLN A 240 8.17 46.91 17.81
CA GLN A 240 8.77 48.02 18.56
C GLN A 240 7.70 48.78 19.33
N ASP A 241 8.04 49.25 20.52
CA ASP A 241 7.16 50.10 21.33
C ASP A 241 6.81 51.40 20.60
N GLY A 242 5.50 51.68 20.51
CA GLY A 242 4.98 52.79 19.71
C GLY A 242 5.24 52.68 18.20
N GLY A 243 5.69 51.52 17.73
CA GLY A 243 6.01 51.23 16.34
C GLY A 243 5.18 50.07 15.76
N PRO A 244 5.70 49.33 14.78
CA PRO A 244 5.02 48.17 14.23
C PRO A 244 4.94 47.04 15.28
N SER A 245 3.83 46.30 15.26
CA SER A 245 3.63 45.10 16.06
C SER A 245 4.56 43.98 15.58
N ALA A 246 4.92 43.05 16.47
CA ALA A 246 5.65 41.87 16.05
C ALA A 246 4.81 41.04 15.08
N GLU A 247 5.47 40.38 14.13
CA GLU A 247 4.78 39.56 13.15
C GLU A 247 4.70 38.10 13.63
N PRO A 248 3.61 37.40 13.30
CA PRO A 248 3.54 35.95 13.47
C PRO A 248 4.52 35.23 12.53
N GLY A 249 4.88 33.99 12.89
CA GLY A 249 5.57 33.09 11.98
C GLY A 249 4.64 32.55 10.89
N GLY A 250 5.22 32.15 9.76
CA GLY A 250 4.53 31.43 8.68
C GLY A 250 4.31 29.96 9.02
N MET A 251 3.39 29.30 8.31
CA MET A 251 3.17 27.85 8.43
C MET A 251 4.20 27.04 7.64
N GLY A 252 4.45 25.81 8.07
CA GLY A 252 5.17 24.83 7.27
C GLY A 252 4.29 24.18 6.19
N GLY A 253 4.91 23.73 5.12
CA GLY A 253 4.27 23.03 4.01
C GLY A 253 3.88 21.59 4.35
N SER A 254 2.80 21.15 3.72
CA SER A 254 2.28 19.78 3.75
C SER A 254 2.45 19.10 2.39
N CYS A 255 2.57 17.79 2.38
CA CYS A 255 2.83 17.06 1.15
C CYS A 255 2.44 15.59 1.22
N THR A 256 2.36 14.98 0.04
CA THR A 256 2.36 13.53 -0.13
C THR A 256 3.44 13.11 -1.12
N LEU A 257 3.86 11.85 -1.04
CA LEU A 257 4.76 11.21 -2.00
C LEU A 257 4.44 9.72 -2.09
N SER A 258 4.04 9.24 -3.26
CA SER A 258 3.83 7.81 -3.52
C SER A 258 5.17 7.08 -3.72
N ALA A 259 5.22 5.78 -3.47
CA ALA A 259 6.42 4.97 -3.70
C ALA A 259 6.09 3.55 -4.17
N GLY A 260 6.59 3.16 -5.35
CA GLY A 260 6.34 1.81 -5.89
C GLY A 260 4.85 1.50 -5.99
N SER A 261 4.41 0.41 -5.36
CA SER A 261 3.00 0.00 -5.26
C SER A 261 2.19 0.76 -4.20
N ASN A 262 2.84 1.53 -3.34
CA ASN A 262 2.20 2.35 -2.31
C ASN A 262 1.79 3.70 -2.89
N THR A 263 0.73 3.69 -3.71
CA THR A 263 0.13 4.91 -4.28
C THR A 263 -0.75 5.62 -3.26
N ILE A 264 -0.82 6.94 -3.36
CA ILE A 264 -1.65 7.80 -2.52
C ILE A 264 -2.78 8.39 -3.36
N SER A 265 -4.01 8.26 -2.89
CA SER A 265 -5.20 8.80 -3.54
C SER A 265 -5.99 9.76 -2.66
N ASN A 266 -6.72 10.68 -3.31
CA ASN A 266 -7.55 11.71 -2.70
C ASN A 266 -6.87 12.54 -1.59
N PRO A 267 -5.62 13.01 -1.77
CA PRO A 267 -5.00 13.81 -0.75
C PRO A 267 -5.68 15.18 -0.66
N THR A 268 -6.13 15.54 0.54
CA THR A 268 -6.71 16.85 0.81
C THR A 268 -6.02 17.47 2.02
N ALA A 269 -5.84 18.79 1.99
CA ALA A 269 -5.27 19.54 3.10
C ALA A 269 -6.28 20.57 3.63
N SER A 270 -6.40 20.66 4.95
CA SER A 270 -7.26 21.62 5.63
C SER A 270 -6.54 22.20 6.85
N VAL A 271 -7.10 23.27 7.42
CA VAL A 271 -6.63 23.83 8.68
C VAL A 271 -7.72 23.54 9.72
N PRO A 272 -7.50 22.63 10.68
CA PRO A 272 -8.40 22.49 11.83
C PRO A 272 -8.40 23.83 12.55
N GLY A 273 -9.56 24.46 12.73
CA GLY A 273 -9.65 25.82 13.26
C GLY A 273 -8.74 26.03 14.46
N ALA A 274 -7.93 27.10 14.43
CA ALA A 274 -6.98 27.40 15.50
C ALA A 274 -7.74 27.42 16.84
N PRO A 275 -7.20 26.78 17.90
CA PRO A 275 -7.79 26.94 19.21
C PRO A 275 -7.76 28.43 19.52
N THR A 276 -8.94 29.05 19.57
CA THR A 276 -9.06 30.41 20.04
C THR A 276 -8.65 30.39 21.51
N ALA A 277 -7.42 30.82 21.80
CA ALA A 277 -7.02 31.09 23.17
C ALA A 277 -8.10 31.97 23.81
N PRO A 278 -8.63 31.61 24.99
CA PRO A 278 -9.59 32.45 25.69
C PRO A 278 -8.99 33.85 25.80
N VAL A 279 -9.73 34.86 25.37
CA VAL A 279 -9.37 36.27 25.55
C VAL A 279 -9.52 36.57 27.04
N GLY A 280 -8.54 36.16 27.84
CA GLY A 280 -8.48 36.35 29.28
C GLY A 280 -7.13 36.97 29.62
N ILE A 281 -7.17 38.19 30.14
CA ILE A 281 -6.06 39.14 30.34
C ILE A 281 -5.03 38.66 31.42
N THR A 282 -5.07 37.40 31.82
CA THR A 282 -4.33 36.89 32.98
C THR A 282 -3.62 35.55 32.76
N ASP A 283 -3.84 34.85 31.65
CA ASP A 283 -3.22 33.53 31.45
C ASP A 283 -1.93 33.65 30.60
N PRO A 284 -0.86 32.89 30.95
CA PRO A 284 0.38 32.88 30.17
C PRO A 284 0.11 32.42 28.75
N ALA A 285 1.02 32.79 27.84
CA ALA A 285 0.95 32.42 26.44
C ALA A 285 0.59 30.94 26.27
N THR A 286 -0.54 30.68 25.61
CA THR A 286 -1.06 29.33 25.43
C THR A 286 -0.17 28.54 24.49
N ASN A 287 0.22 27.35 24.91
CA ASN A 287 0.87 26.39 24.04
C ASN A 287 -0.05 26.02 22.87
N GLY A 288 0.53 25.77 21.72
CA GLY A 288 -0.15 25.17 20.59
C GLY A 288 -0.61 23.76 20.94
N ILE A 289 -1.71 23.33 20.31
CA ILE A 289 -2.15 21.95 20.37
C ILE A 289 -1.14 21.04 19.66
N ASP A 290 -0.95 19.87 20.25
CA ASP A 290 -0.19 18.78 19.66
C ASP A 290 -0.85 18.30 18.36
N GLY A 291 -0.01 17.85 17.44
CA GLY A 291 -0.43 17.16 16.23
C GLY A 291 -1.00 15.77 16.53
N LEU A 292 -1.52 15.15 15.47
CA LEU A 292 -2.15 13.84 15.53
C LEU A 292 -1.77 13.05 14.28
N VAL A 293 -1.53 11.76 14.43
CA VAL A 293 -1.57 10.85 13.28
C VAL A 293 -2.56 9.75 13.60
N SER A 294 -3.58 9.57 12.77
CA SER A 294 -4.47 8.42 12.87
C SER A 294 -4.63 7.74 11.53
N PHE A 295 -4.89 6.44 11.57
CA PHE A 295 -5.25 5.70 10.38
C PHE A 295 -6.22 4.56 10.67
N GLU A 296 -6.93 4.15 9.62
CA GLU A 296 -7.92 3.09 9.63
C GLU A 296 -7.56 2.05 8.57
N TYR A 297 -7.54 0.77 8.95
CA TYR A 297 -7.34 -0.33 8.02
C TYR A 297 -8.54 -0.53 7.10
N ILE A 298 -8.29 -0.56 5.79
CA ILE A 298 -9.27 -0.89 4.76
C ILE A 298 -8.97 -2.32 4.29
N PHE A 299 -9.84 -3.24 4.71
CA PHE A 299 -9.77 -4.64 4.29
C PHE A 299 -10.31 -4.80 2.87
N GLN A 300 -9.57 -5.52 2.05
CA GLN A 300 -9.92 -5.79 0.66
C GLN A 300 -10.07 -7.30 0.43
N PRO A 301 -10.98 -7.74 -0.45
CA PRO A 301 -11.00 -9.10 -0.91
C PRO A 301 -9.65 -9.46 -1.54
N THR A 302 -9.21 -10.69 -1.31
CA THR A 302 -8.10 -11.29 -2.04
C THR A 302 -8.66 -12.07 -3.23
N VAL A 303 -8.14 -11.85 -4.43
CA VAL A 303 -8.62 -12.45 -5.67
C VAL A 303 -7.58 -13.40 -6.26
N THR A 304 -8.01 -14.61 -6.62
CA THR A 304 -7.19 -15.62 -7.30
C THR A 304 -7.82 -16.03 -8.61
N ILE A 305 -7.03 -16.66 -9.49
CA ILE A 305 -7.50 -17.22 -10.75
C ILE A 305 -7.04 -18.67 -10.89
N ALA A 306 -7.93 -19.55 -11.36
CA ALA A 306 -7.62 -20.95 -11.62
C ALA A 306 -8.38 -21.44 -12.86
N CYS A 307 -7.78 -22.33 -13.63
CA CYS A 307 -8.42 -22.98 -14.78
C CYS A 307 -8.59 -24.48 -14.52
N ASP A 308 -9.76 -25.01 -14.85
CA ASP A 308 -10.07 -26.43 -14.70
C ASP A 308 -10.71 -26.99 -16.00
N PRO A 309 -10.15 -28.06 -16.58
CA PRO A 309 -8.85 -28.68 -16.25
C PRO A 309 -7.65 -27.79 -16.60
N SER A 310 -6.51 -28.00 -15.94
CA SER A 310 -5.23 -27.31 -16.23
C SER A 310 -4.44 -27.94 -17.40
N ALA A 311 -4.95 -29.03 -17.96
CA ALA A 311 -4.39 -29.69 -19.13
C ALA A 311 -5.50 -30.14 -20.07
N LEU A 312 -5.30 -29.90 -21.36
CA LEU A 312 -6.15 -30.35 -22.45
C LEU A 312 -5.32 -31.14 -23.44
N THR A 313 -6.00 -31.97 -24.21
CA THR A 313 -5.48 -32.49 -25.47
C THR A 313 -6.14 -31.76 -26.62
N ASP A 314 -5.51 -31.71 -27.78
CA ASP A 314 -6.05 -31.13 -29.01
C ASP A 314 -7.09 -32.04 -29.70
N SER A 315 -7.99 -32.61 -28.89
CA SER A 315 -9.15 -33.39 -29.35
C SER A 315 -10.42 -32.57 -29.37
N ALA A 316 -11.36 -32.94 -30.24
CA ALA A 316 -12.71 -32.39 -30.24
C ALA A 316 -13.39 -32.42 -28.85
N GLY A 317 -13.89 -31.26 -28.41
CA GLY A 317 -14.67 -31.12 -27.18
C GLY A 317 -13.86 -30.84 -25.92
N GLN A 318 -12.53 -30.69 -26.04
CA GLN A 318 -11.65 -30.36 -24.93
C GLN A 318 -11.72 -28.87 -24.58
N GLN A 319 -12.13 -28.57 -23.35
CA GLN A 319 -12.29 -27.19 -22.88
C GLN A 319 -11.84 -27.05 -21.42
N ALA A 320 -11.30 -25.89 -21.06
CA ALA A 320 -10.96 -25.49 -19.71
C ALA A 320 -11.64 -24.16 -19.38
N VAL A 321 -12.23 -24.06 -18.18
CA VAL A 321 -12.88 -22.82 -17.71
C VAL A 321 -12.00 -22.19 -16.65
N CYS A 322 -11.52 -20.99 -16.93
CA CYS A 322 -10.80 -20.15 -15.99
C CYS A 322 -11.78 -19.33 -15.17
N THR A 323 -11.72 -19.49 -13.85
CA THR A 323 -12.61 -18.85 -12.87
C THR A 323 -11.80 -17.95 -11.95
N VAL A 324 -12.29 -16.73 -11.77
CA VAL A 324 -11.75 -15.77 -10.80
C VAL A 324 -12.54 -15.90 -9.50
N THR A 325 -11.83 -16.00 -8.38
CA THR A 325 -12.38 -16.20 -7.04
C THR A 325 -11.94 -15.09 -6.10
N ALA A 326 -12.88 -14.46 -5.41
CA ALA A 326 -12.64 -13.52 -4.31
C ALA A 326 -12.82 -14.21 -2.95
N SER A 327 -12.00 -13.82 -1.97
CA SER A 327 -12.02 -14.36 -0.60
C SER A 327 -13.26 -13.97 0.20
N THR A 328 -13.95 -12.92 -0.22
CA THR A 328 -15.22 -12.44 0.36
C THR A 328 -16.20 -12.11 -0.76
N ALA A 329 -17.48 -12.07 -0.43
CA ALA A 329 -18.52 -11.67 -1.39
C ALA A 329 -18.22 -10.26 -1.95
N ALA A 330 -18.40 -10.08 -3.25
CA ALA A 330 -18.18 -8.81 -3.91
C ALA A 330 -19.10 -7.72 -3.32
N PRO A 331 -18.59 -6.48 -3.17
CA PRO A 331 -19.36 -5.37 -2.63
C PRO A 331 -20.54 -5.00 -3.53
N SER A 332 -21.37 -4.05 -3.08
CA SER A 332 -22.46 -3.54 -3.91
C SER A 332 -21.92 -2.92 -5.20
N GLY A 333 -22.53 -3.27 -6.33
CA GLY A 333 -22.01 -2.94 -7.67
C GLY A 333 -21.06 -3.98 -8.28
N GLY A 334 -20.67 -5.02 -7.53
CA GLY A 334 -19.77 -6.09 -8.01
C GLY A 334 -18.28 -5.75 -7.89
N LEU A 335 -17.41 -6.70 -8.25
CA LEU A 335 -15.95 -6.54 -8.26
C LEU A 335 -15.41 -6.73 -9.67
N SER A 336 -14.79 -5.68 -10.23
CA SER A 336 -14.21 -5.68 -11.57
C SER A 336 -12.74 -6.09 -11.53
N VAL A 337 -12.40 -7.24 -12.11
CA VAL A 337 -11.06 -7.84 -12.09
C VAL A 337 -10.48 -7.81 -13.51
N PRO A 338 -9.60 -6.85 -13.84
CA PRO A 338 -8.83 -6.92 -15.07
C PRO A 338 -7.91 -8.15 -15.10
N PHE A 339 -7.85 -8.80 -16.25
CA PHE A 339 -6.89 -9.87 -16.53
C PHE A 339 -6.28 -9.73 -17.93
N SER A 340 -5.11 -10.33 -18.13
CA SER A 340 -4.47 -10.51 -19.43
C SER A 340 -4.36 -12.00 -19.76
N ILE A 341 -4.48 -12.33 -21.06
CA ILE A 341 -4.34 -13.68 -21.59
C ILE A 341 -3.18 -13.73 -22.59
N SER A 342 -2.54 -14.89 -22.70
CA SER A 342 -1.54 -15.20 -23.73
C SER A 342 -2.04 -14.86 -25.15
N ALA A 343 -1.10 -14.52 -26.02
CA ALA A 343 -1.39 -14.20 -27.41
C ALA A 343 -2.02 -15.40 -28.13
N ALA A 344 -2.98 -15.13 -29.01
CA ALA A 344 -3.70 -16.17 -29.75
C ALA A 344 -2.77 -17.13 -30.49
N ASP A 345 -3.10 -18.42 -30.47
CA ASP A 345 -2.38 -19.50 -31.15
C ASP A 345 -3.37 -20.36 -31.95
N PRO A 346 -3.01 -20.88 -33.13
CA PRO A 346 -3.87 -21.77 -33.90
C PRO A 346 -4.34 -23.03 -33.15
N GLN A 347 -3.62 -23.51 -32.13
CA GLN A 347 -3.99 -24.70 -31.36
C GLN A 347 -5.17 -24.49 -30.40
N TYR A 348 -5.60 -23.24 -30.16
CA TYR A 348 -6.75 -22.98 -29.29
C TYR A 348 -7.63 -21.82 -29.75
N SER A 349 -8.83 -21.79 -29.19
CA SER A 349 -9.76 -20.68 -29.30
C SER A 349 -10.27 -20.28 -27.91
N THR A 350 -10.72 -19.03 -27.79
CA THR A 350 -11.13 -18.44 -26.52
C THR A 350 -12.57 -17.96 -26.59
N GLN A 351 -13.37 -18.25 -25.58
CA GLN A 351 -14.77 -17.82 -25.48
C GLN A 351 -15.02 -17.07 -24.17
N ASN A 352 -15.79 -15.96 -24.25
CA ASN A 352 -16.16 -15.11 -23.12
C ASN A 352 -14.97 -14.49 -22.35
N CYS A 353 -13.83 -14.33 -23.01
CA CYS A 353 -12.59 -13.84 -22.38
C CYS A 353 -12.47 -12.32 -22.41
N SER A 354 -13.57 -11.61 -22.14
CA SER A 354 -13.58 -10.14 -22.07
C SER A 354 -13.00 -9.67 -20.75
N SER A 355 -12.02 -8.77 -20.81
CA SER A 355 -11.44 -8.10 -19.65
C SER A 355 -12.06 -6.69 -19.51
N PRO A 356 -12.52 -6.28 -18.31
CA PRO A 356 -12.44 -7.00 -17.03
C PRO A 356 -13.53 -8.07 -16.86
N VAL A 357 -13.26 -9.09 -16.04
CA VAL A 357 -14.30 -9.99 -15.52
C VAL A 357 -14.98 -9.33 -14.32
N VAL A 358 -16.31 -9.40 -14.24
CA VAL A 358 -17.07 -8.84 -13.12
C VAL A 358 -17.60 -9.97 -12.25
N ILE A 359 -17.16 -10.01 -10.99
CA ILE A 359 -17.80 -10.83 -9.95
C ILE A 359 -19.07 -10.09 -9.51
N PRO A 360 -20.27 -10.66 -9.70
CA PRO A 360 -21.51 -9.98 -9.34
C PRO A 360 -21.58 -9.67 -7.84
N GLU A 361 -22.31 -8.61 -7.48
CA GLU A 361 -22.61 -8.28 -6.08
C GLU A 361 -23.07 -9.52 -5.29
N GLY A 362 -22.49 -9.73 -4.11
CA GLY A 362 -22.82 -10.86 -3.24
C GLY A 362 -22.22 -12.21 -3.67
N ALA A 363 -21.65 -12.32 -4.87
CA ALA A 363 -20.96 -13.52 -5.33
C ALA A 363 -19.47 -13.49 -4.94
N THR A 364 -18.85 -14.67 -4.88
CA THR A 364 -17.40 -14.82 -4.64
C THR A 364 -16.65 -15.27 -5.87
N GLN A 365 -17.33 -15.58 -6.98
CA GLN A 365 -16.71 -16.17 -8.16
C GLN A 365 -17.37 -15.68 -9.44
N ALA A 366 -16.59 -15.59 -10.52
CA ALA A 366 -17.08 -15.42 -11.87
C ALA A 366 -16.19 -16.16 -12.89
N PRO A 367 -16.78 -16.80 -13.92
CA PRO A 367 -16.02 -17.35 -15.03
C PRO A 367 -15.39 -16.20 -15.82
N ALA A 368 -14.07 -16.24 -16.01
CA ALA A 368 -13.32 -15.20 -16.70
C ALA A 368 -13.09 -15.52 -18.18
N CYS A 369 -12.87 -16.79 -18.52
CA CYS A 369 -12.54 -17.20 -19.88
C CYS A 369 -12.72 -18.71 -20.04
N THR A 370 -13.21 -19.16 -21.19
CA THR A 370 -13.18 -20.56 -21.59
C THR A 370 -12.14 -20.74 -22.69
N ILE A 371 -11.17 -21.62 -22.44
CA ILE A 371 -10.17 -22.03 -23.41
C ILE A 371 -10.66 -23.33 -24.05
N ILE A 372 -10.69 -23.37 -25.38
CA ILE A 372 -11.15 -24.52 -26.16
C ILE A 372 -9.96 -24.97 -27.01
N ALA A 373 -9.55 -26.23 -26.85
CA ALA A 373 -8.51 -26.79 -27.72
C ALA A 373 -9.09 -27.03 -29.11
N ASN A 374 -8.36 -26.64 -30.15
CA ASN A 374 -8.78 -26.83 -31.53
C ASN A 374 -8.36 -28.22 -31.98
N ASP A 375 -9.34 -29.07 -32.33
CA ASP A 375 -9.11 -30.39 -32.89
C ASP A 375 -8.28 -30.29 -34.18
N ASN A 376 -7.14 -30.97 -34.21
CA ASN A 376 -6.35 -31.10 -35.42
C ASN A 376 -5.89 -32.56 -35.62
N GLN A 377 -5.19 -32.85 -36.71
CA GLN A 377 -4.76 -34.22 -37.06
C GLN A 377 -3.25 -34.27 -37.33
N VAL A 378 -2.50 -33.31 -36.77
CA VAL A 378 -1.09 -33.08 -37.04
C VAL A 378 -0.27 -33.68 -35.90
N ALA A 379 0.17 -34.92 -36.09
CA ALA A 379 1.05 -35.57 -35.13
C ALA A 379 2.43 -34.87 -35.01
N GLY A 380 2.93 -34.80 -33.78
CA GLY A 380 4.23 -34.27 -33.41
C GLY A 380 4.25 -32.77 -33.09
N GLU A 381 3.09 -32.15 -32.83
CA GLU A 381 3.01 -30.75 -32.45
C GLU A 381 3.56 -30.49 -31.04
N ALA A 382 4.21 -29.34 -30.87
CA ALA A 382 4.69 -28.94 -29.55
C ALA A 382 3.52 -28.47 -28.69
N ALA A 383 3.56 -28.84 -27.40
CA ALA A 383 2.55 -28.39 -26.45
C ALA A 383 2.56 -26.86 -26.30
N VAL A 384 1.37 -26.25 -26.32
CA VAL A 384 1.16 -24.82 -26.12
C VAL A 384 0.63 -24.55 -24.72
N THR A 385 1.15 -23.52 -24.08
CA THR A 385 0.70 -23.08 -22.75
C THR A 385 -0.04 -21.76 -22.87
N VAL A 386 -1.31 -21.75 -22.45
CA VAL A 386 -2.12 -20.54 -22.34
C VAL A 386 -2.06 -20.04 -20.91
N SER A 387 -1.52 -18.84 -20.68
CA SER A 387 -1.51 -18.21 -19.36
C SER A 387 -2.54 -17.08 -19.24
N LEU A 388 -3.17 -16.98 -18.06
CA LEU A 388 -4.01 -15.88 -17.64
C LEU A 388 -3.44 -15.27 -16.36
N GLN A 389 -3.28 -13.95 -16.34
CA GLN A 389 -2.72 -13.22 -15.21
C GLN A 389 -3.68 -12.11 -14.74
N ILE A 390 -3.85 -11.99 -13.43
CA ILE A 390 -4.54 -10.88 -12.77
C ILE A 390 -3.52 -9.96 -12.08
N SER A 391 -3.89 -8.72 -11.81
CA SER A 391 -3.02 -7.72 -11.15
C SER A 391 -3.79 -6.98 -10.06
N ASP A 392 -3.07 -6.40 -9.09
CA ASP A 392 -3.69 -5.67 -7.99
C ASP A 392 -4.55 -4.48 -8.45
N SER A 393 -5.62 -4.19 -7.73
CA SER A 393 -6.53 -3.06 -7.98
C SER A 393 -6.86 -2.31 -6.68
N ASP A 394 -7.51 -1.15 -6.78
CA ASP A 394 -7.90 -0.34 -5.61
C ASP A 394 -9.01 -1.04 -4.80
N ASP A 395 -9.66 -2.04 -5.41
CA ASP A 395 -10.81 -2.74 -4.84
C ASP A 395 -10.44 -4.13 -4.30
N TYR A 396 -9.26 -4.66 -4.62
CA TYR A 396 -8.83 -6.00 -4.23
C TYR A 396 -7.31 -6.20 -4.25
N LEU A 397 -6.86 -7.16 -3.45
CA LEU A 397 -5.49 -7.69 -3.47
C LEU A 397 -5.41 -8.96 -4.31
N THR A 398 -4.29 -9.20 -4.98
CA THR A 398 -4.04 -10.45 -5.70
C THR A 398 -3.55 -11.53 -4.75
N GLY A 399 -4.19 -12.68 -4.78
CA GLY A 399 -3.83 -13.86 -4.00
C GLY A 399 -2.86 -14.78 -4.74
N THR A 400 -2.64 -15.95 -4.16
CA THR A 400 -1.90 -17.04 -4.82
C THR A 400 -2.84 -18.21 -5.09
N PRO A 401 -2.99 -18.68 -6.34
CA PRO A 401 -2.29 -18.21 -7.55
C PRO A 401 -2.87 -16.90 -8.15
N ALA A 402 -1.95 -16.03 -8.61
CA ALA A 402 -2.22 -14.82 -9.41
C ALA A 402 -2.19 -15.08 -10.93
N GLU A 403 -1.70 -16.26 -11.31
CA GLU A 403 -1.58 -16.72 -12.68
C GLU A 403 -2.11 -18.15 -12.77
N ALA A 404 -2.92 -18.41 -13.79
CA ALA A 404 -3.38 -19.75 -14.14
C ALA A 404 -2.90 -20.11 -15.54
N SER A 405 -2.51 -21.37 -15.73
CA SER A 405 -2.07 -21.88 -17.02
C SER A 405 -2.84 -23.13 -17.42
N VAL A 406 -3.15 -23.24 -18.70
CA VAL A 406 -3.66 -24.47 -19.33
C VAL A 406 -2.65 -24.94 -20.36
N VAL A 407 -2.20 -26.19 -20.24
CA VAL A 407 -1.30 -26.83 -21.22
C VAL A 407 -2.14 -27.62 -22.21
N ILE A 408 -1.96 -27.37 -23.50
CA ILE A 408 -2.62 -28.10 -24.58
C ILE A 408 -1.56 -28.98 -25.23
N SER A 409 -1.79 -30.30 -25.21
CA SER A 409 -0.83 -31.29 -25.73
C SER A 409 -1.40 -32.00 -26.94
N ASP A 410 -0.52 -32.28 -27.91
CA ASP A 410 -0.78 -33.14 -29.06
C ASP A 410 -1.16 -34.56 -28.61
N ASN A 411 -2.31 -35.06 -29.07
CA ASN A 411 -2.77 -36.42 -28.86
C ASN A 411 -2.86 -37.25 -30.15
N ASP A 412 -2.37 -36.74 -31.27
CA ASP A 412 -2.37 -37.44 -32.53
C ASP A 412 -1.23 -38.46 -32.60
N SER A 413 -1.60 -39.69 -32.95
CA SER A 413 -0.58 -40.69 -33.21
C SER A 413 0.10 -40.41 -34.55
N ASN A 414 1.42 -40.60 -34.61
CA ASN A 414 2.23 -40.68 -35.83
C ASN A 414 1.81 -41.79 -36.81
N THR A 415 0.60 -42.34 -36.68
CA THR A 415 -0.07 -43.10 -37.72
C THR A 415 -0.49 -42.14 -38.85
N GLY A 416 0.50 -41.47 -39.45
CA GLY A 416 0.36 -41.06 -40.83
C GLY A 416 -0.21 -42.24 -41.59
N THR A 417 -1.28 -41.96 -42.35
CA THR A 417 -1.76 -42.70 -43.52
C THR A 417 -1.12 -44.08 -43.67
N PRO A 418 -1.87 -45.22 -43.69
CA PRO A 418 -1.26 -46.46 -44.13
C PRO A 418 -0.58 -46.16 -45.45
N VAL A 419 0.76 -46.10 -45.44
CA VAL A 419 1.55 -46.07 -46.66
C VAL A 419 1.02 -47.30 -47.34
N ALA A 420 0.28 -47.10 -48.43
CA ALA A 420 -0.02 -48.17 -49.33
C ALA A 420 1.36 -48.71 -49.68
N THR A 421 1.74 -49.80 -49.02
CA THR A 421 2.87 -50.60 -49.45
C THR A 421 2.55 -50.83 -50.91
N PRO A 422 3.39 -50.33 -51.84
CA PRO A 422 3.09 -50.47 -53.25
C PRO A 422 2.80 -51.94 -53.45
N GLN A 423 1.54 -52.26 -53.77
CA GLN A 423 1.15 -53.63 -54.01
C GLN A 423 2.12 -54.08 -55.09
N ALA A 424 3.00 -55.02 -54.76
CA ALA A 424 4.01 -55.48 -55.68
C ALA A 424 3.26 -55.87 -56.95
N VAL A 425 3.45 -55.10 -58.03
CA VAL A 425 3.02 -55.52 -59.35
C VAL A 425 3.68 -56.87 -59.52
N PRO A 426 2.94 -57.97 -59.76
CA PRO A 426 3.55 -59.28 -59.86
C PRO A 426 4.61 -59.17 -60.96
N SER A 427 5.88 -59.11 -60.53
CA SER A 427 6.99 -59.22 -61.45
C SER A 427 6.77 -60.56 -62.12
N LEU A 428 6.61 -60.54 -63.44
CA LEU A 428 6.64 -61.74 -64.27
C LEU A 428 7.70 -62.68 -63.67
N SER A 429 7.27 -63.81 -63.13
CA SER A 429 8.17 -64.71 -62.41
C SER A 429 9.36 -65.02 -63.32
N GLY A 430 10.55 -65.24 -62.77
CA GLY A 430 11.76 -65.45 -63.58
C GLY A 430 11.60 -66.51 -64.69
N TRP A 431 10.63 -67.43 -64.55
CA TRP A 431 10.18 -68.36 -65.58
C TRP A 431 9.63 -67.70 -66.85
N ALA A 432 8.87 -66.61 -66.74
CA ALA A 432 8.35 -65.87 -67.88
C ALA A 432 9.46 -65.14 -68.65
N SER A 433 10.49 -64.65 -67.97
CA SER A 433 11.69 -64.05 -68.61
C SER A 433 12.57 -65.11 -69.28
N LEU A 434 12.69 -66.31 -68.70
CA LEU A 434 13.38 -67.45 -69.30
C LEU A 434 12.66 -67.98 -70.55
N LEU A 435 11.33 -68.04 -70.54
CA LEU A 435 10.56 -68.44 -71.72
C LEU A 435 10.66 -67.41 -72.84
N LEU A 436 10.61 -66.12 -72.53
CA LEU A 436 10.72 -65.07 -73.56
C LEU A 436 12.11 -65.02 -74.21
N THR A 437 13.17 -65.21 -73.42
CA THR A 437 14.55 -65.30 -73.96
C THR A 437 14.77 -66.59 -74.75
N GLY A 438 14.17 -67.71 -74.33
CA GLY A 438 14.17 -68.97 -75.09
C GLY A 438 13.48 -68.85 -76.45
N VAL A 439 12.31 -68.19 -76.51
CA VAL A 439 11.57 -67.97 -77.77
C VAL A 439 12.35 -67.08 -78.74
N LEU A 440 12.99 -66.02 -78.24
CA LEU A 440 13.82 -65.12 -79.07
C LEU A 440 15.08 -65.83 -79.58
N ALA A 441 15.74 -66.65 -78.76
CA ALA A 441 16.89 -67.43 -79.19
C ALA A 441 16.51 -68.49 -80.24
N CYS A 442 15.35 -69.14 -80.10
CA CYS A 442 14.85 -70.12 -81.06
C CYS A 442 14.50 -69.47 -82.41
N LEU A 443 13.87 -68.29 -82.40
CA LEU A 443 13.59 -67.51 -83.61
C LEU A 443 14.87 -67.02 -84.32
N ALA A 444 15.90 -66.63 -83.55
CA ALA A 444 17.20 -66.26 -84.10
C ALA A 444 17.93 -67.46 -84.74
N TRP A 445 17.83 -68.65 -84.14
CA TRP A 445 18.41 -69.88 -84.71
C TRP A 445 17.68 -70.33 -85.99
N MET A 446 16.34 -70.23 -86.01
CA MET A 446 15.55 -70.53 -87.21
C MET A 446 15.87 -69.57 -88.39
N ARG A 447 16.14 -68.29 -88.11
CA ARG A 447 16.61 -67.33 -89.14
C ARG A 447 18.03 -67.63 -89.65
N ARG A 448 18.90 -68.23 -88.83
CA ARG A 448 20.27 -68.60 -89.27
C ARG A 448 20.28 -69.78 -90.24
N LYS A 449 19.37 -70.75 -90.07
CA LYS A 449 19.27 -71.92 -90.98
C LYS A 449 18.71 -71.59 -92.36
N THR A 450 18.00 -70.48 -92.52
CA THR A 450 17.45 -70.06 -93.83
C THR A 450 18.47 -69.34 -94.73
N ILE A 451 19.65 -68.98 -94.23
CA ILE A 451 20.67 -68.22 -94.98
C ILE A 451 21.86 -69.09 -95.43
N MET A 452 22.02 -70.31 -94.92
CA MET A 452 23.12 -71.23 -95.30
C MET A 452 22.70 -72.39 -96.22
N GLY A 453 21.58 -72.24 -96.93
CA GLY A 453 21.05 -73.22 -97.89
C GLY A 453 20.90 -72.65 -99.30
N ARG A 454 21.92 -71.93 -99.78
CA ARG A 454 22.14 -71.67 -101.22
C ARG A 454 23.63 -71.62 -101.52
#